data_AF-A0A497QTC4-F1
#
_entry.id   AF-A0A497QTC4-F1
#
_cell.length_a   1.000
_cell.length_b   1.000
_cell.length_c   1.000
_cell.angle_alpha   90.00
_cell.angle_beta   90.00
_cell.angle_gamma   90.00
#
_symmetry.space_group_name_H-M   'P 1'
#
loop_
_entity.id
_entity.type
_entity.pdbx_description
1 polymer ?
#
loop_
_entity_poly.entity_id
_entity_poly.type
_entity_poly.pdbx_seq_one_letter_code
_entity_poly.pdbx_strand_id
1 'polypeptide(L)'
;MQQSVETRIDEREIVCVICPNSCRLSVWKDKEGKVHVTGNKCNRGLEYGKSEYLHPVRMLITTMRVEGGVLPVIPVRSEKAIPKEVLLKAVKKVNEHYCKAPIKMGQVLIENILETGVNVIASRDLEQDLEKVQAFSIYEEMTPEEIIDQTIIEDILEGKRILSPEEKNLKESIKNHLLKRLAPHLR
;
A
#
# COMPACT_ATOMS: atom_id res chain seq x y z
N MET A 1 49.99 -7.78 -27.41
CA MET A 1 48.71 -8.39 -27.83
C MET A 1 47.62 -7.38 -27.58
N GLN A 2 47.06 -6.83 -28.66
CA GLN A 2 46.09 -5.73 -28.64
C GLN A 2 44.80 -6.22 -27.98
N GLN A 3 44.43 -5.61 -26.85
CA GLN A 3 43.08 -5.73 -26.31
C GLN A 3 42.15 -4.98 -27.25
N SER A 4 41.37 -5.72 -28.03
CA SER A 4 40.25 -5.19 -28.79
C SER A 4 39.34 -4.41 -27.87
N VAL A 5 39.18 -3.11 -28.12
CA VAL A 5 38.26 -2.25 -27.37
C VAL A 5 36.84 -2.69 -27.71
N GLU A 6 36.29 -3.60 -26.91
CA GLU A 6 34.88 -3.97 -26.99
C GLU A 6 34.05 -2.71 -26.76
N THR A 7 33.22 -2.38 -27.74
CA THR A 7 32.33 -1.20 -27.66
C THR A 7 31.33 -1.43 -26.53
N ARG A 8 31.35 -0.54 -25.52
CA ARG A 8 30.39 -0.54 -24.42
C ARG A 8 29.15 0.26 -24.82
N ILE A 9 27.98 -0.37 -24.68
CA ILE A 9 26.68 0.24 -24.97
C ILE A 9 25.88 0.30 -23.66
N ASP A 10 25.25 1.45 -23.40
CA ASP A 10 24.39 1.69 -22.23
C ASP A 10 25.09 1.31 -20.91
N GLU A 11 26.32 1.81 -20.71
CA GLU A 11 27.10 1.59 -19.50
C GLU A 11 26.47 2.33 -18.32
N ARG A 12 26.34 1.65 -17.18
CA ARG A 12 25.75 2.18 -15.94
C ARG A 12 26.58 1.76 -14.74
N GLU A 13 26.67 2.66 -13.78
CA GLU A 13 27.21 2.35 -12.47
C GLU A 13 26.09 1.86 -11.52
N ILE A 14 26.31 0.73 -10.87
CA ILE A 14 25.38 0.11 -9.92
C ILE A 14 26.11 -0.19 -8.62
N VAL A 15 25.52 0.17 -7.48
CA VAL A 15 26.04 -0.25 -6.17
C VAL A 15 25.40 -1.59 -5.80
N CYS A 16 26.22 -2.60 -5.53
CA CYS A 16 25.76 -3.90 -5.05
C CYS A 16 25.23 -3.78 -3.62
N VAL A 17 23.93 -4.03 -3.42
CA VAL A 17 23.28 -3.92 -2.09
C VAL A 17 23.13 -5.27 -1.36
N ILE A 18 23.69 -6.35 -1.91
CA ILE A 18 23.55 -7.71 -1.36
C ILE A 18 24.33 -7.91 -0.06
N CYS A 19 25.38 -7.14 0.18
CA CYS A 19 26.25 -7.30 1.36
C CYS A 19 26.83 -5.95 1.79
N PRO A 20 27.30 -5.81 3.04
CA PRO A 20 27.76 -4.52 3.58
C PRO A 20 28.97 -3.93 2.85
N ASN A 21 29.72 -4.74 2.08
CA ASN A 21 30.87 -4.28 1.30
C ASN A 21 30.52 -3.30 0.19
N SER A 22 29.25 -3.21 -0.23
CA SER A 22 28.73 -2.19 -1.15
C SER A 22 29.61 -1.95 -2.39
N CYS A 23 29.94 -3.02 -3.12
CA CYS A 23 30.84 -2.92 -4.28
C CYS A 23 30.23 -2.01 -5.37
N ARG A 24 31.05 -1.12 -5.94
CA ARG A 24 30.68 -0.32 -7.12
C ARG A 24 30.90 -1.16 -8.37
N LEU A 25 29.83 -1.41 -9.11
CA LEU A 25 29.83 -2.23 -10.32
C LEU A 25 29.70 -1.32 -11.54
N SER A 26 30.47 -1.59 -12.58
CA SER A 26 30.17 -1.09 -13.93
C SER A 26 29.54 -2.20 -14.74
N VAL A 27 28.36 -1.92 -15.33
CA VAL A 27 27.57 -2.86 -16.11
C VAL A 27 27.26 -2.26 -17.49
N TRP A 28 27.51 -3.01 -18.57
CA TRP A 28 27.25 -2.56 -19.94
C TRP A 28 26.84 -3.75 -20.84
N LYS A 29 26.33 -3.43 -22.03
CA LYS A 29 26.13 -4.40 -23.12
C LYS A 29 27.23 -4.28 -24.17
N ASP A 30 27.63 -5.38 -24.79
CA ASP A 30 28.41 -5.35 -26.02
C ASP A 30 27.52 -5.22 -27.27
N LYS A 31 28.14 -5.20 -28.46
CA LYS A 31 27.41 -5.15 -29.75
C LYS A 31 26.51 -6.35 -30.00
N GLU A 32 26.79 -7.49 -29.35
CA GLU A 32 25.99 -8.72 -29.45
C GLU A 32 24.85 -8.75 -28.42
N GLY A 33 24.76 -7.73 -27.55
CA GLY A 33 23.73 -7.60 -26.52
C GLY A 33 24.03 -8.35 -25.22
N LYS A 34 25.22 -8.93 -25.06
CA LYS A 34 25.62 -9.64 -23.84
C LYS A 34 25.96 -8.64 -22.73
N VAL A 35 25.47 -8.93 -21.53
CA VAL A 35 25.69 -8.08 -20.35
C VAL A 35 26.99 -8.46 -19.65
N HIS A 36 27.87 -7.47 -19.50
CA HIS A 36 29.14 -7.56 -18.79
C HIS A 36 29.07 -6.79 -17.49
N VAL A 37 29.66 -7.33 -16.43
CA VAL A 37 29.72 -6.71 -15.09
C VAL A 37 31.15 -6.77 -14.59
N THR A 38 31.66 -5.65 -14.10
CA THR A 38 32.98 -5.57 -13.45
C THR A 38 32.90 -4.80 -12.13
N GLY A 39 33.94 -4.91 -11.28
CA GLY A 39 33.96 -4.28 -9.96
C GLY A 39 33.34 -5.12 -8.84
N ASN A 40 32.83 -6.31 -9.16
CA ASN A 40 32.32 -7.25 -8.15
C ASN A 40 33.46 -7.96 -7.42
N LYS A 41 33.35 -8.07 -6.09
CA LYS A 41 34.28 -8.88 -5.25
C LYS A 41 33.80 -10.31 -5.00
N CYS A 42 32.61 -10.66 -5.48
CA CYS A 42 32.02 -12.00 -5.32
C CYS A 42 31.02 -12.30 -6.45
N ASN A 43 30.64 -13.58 -6.60
CA ASN A 43 29.69 -14.03 -7.63
C ASN A 43 28.28 -13.45 -7.45
N ARG A 44 27.82 -13.31 -6.20
CA ARG A 44 26.53 -12.68 -5.87
C ARG A 44 26.43 -11.26 -6.42
N GLY A 45 27.53 -10.50 -6.39
CA GLY A 45 27.56 -9.15 -6.95
C GLY A 45 27.47 -9.12 -8.47
N LEU A 46 28.04 -10.12 -9.15
CA LEU A 46 27.91 -10.26 -10.61
C LEU A 46 26.47 -10.58 -11.01
N GLU A 47 25.83 -11.52 -10.33
CA GLU A 47 24.43 -11.88 -10.57
C GLU A 47 23.50 -10.70 -10.29
N TYR A 48 23.67 -10.03 -9.14
CA TYR A 48 22.89 -8.85 -8.79
C TYR A 48 23.07 -7.71 -9.80
N GLY A 49 24.30 -7.42 -10.23
CA GLY A 49 24.57 -6.38 -11.22
C GLY A 49 23.85 -6.66 -12.54
N LYS A 50 23.86 -7.92 -13.02
CA LYS A 50 23.11 -8.33 -14.21
C LYS A 50 21.60 -8.21 -14.02
N SER A 51 21.06 -8.71 -12.91
CA SER A 51 19.61 -8.68 -12.67
C SER A 51 19.10 -7.26 -12.49
N GLU A 52 19.82 -6.42 -11.75
CA GLU A 52 19.45 -5.02 -11.50
C GLU A 52 19.50 -4.18 -12.78
N TYR A 53 20.46 -4.48 -13.67
CA TYR A 53 20.60 -3.80 -14.96
C TYR A 53 19.51 -4.21 -15.96
N LEU A 54 19.17 -5.50 -16.02
CA LEU A 54 18.19 -6.03 -16.98
C LEU A 54 16.74 -5.90 -16.51
N HIS A 55 16.45 -6.36 -15.29
CA HIS A 55 15.09 -6.49 -14.76
C HIS A 55 15.09 -6.19 -13.25
N PRO A 56 15.19 -4.91 -12.84
CA PRO A 56 15.18 -4.57 -11.43
C PRO A 56 13.83 -4.90 -10.79
N VAL A 57 13.86 -5.75 -9.75
CA VAL A 57 12.68 -6.17 -8.98
C VAL A 57 12.79 -5.76 -7.53
N ARG A 58 11.66 -5.47 -6.87
CA ARG A 58 11.61 -5.17 -5.43
C ARG A 58 10.36 -5.76 -4.80
N MET A 59 10.40 -6.04 -3.51
CA MET A 59 9.20 -6.38 -2.75
C MET A 59 8.35 -5.12 -2.58
N LEU A 60 7.05 -5.20 -2.88
CA LEU A 60 6.09 -4.16 -2.54
C LEU A 60 5.91 -4.20 -1.02
N ILE A 61 6.08 -3.06 -0.35
CA ILE A 61 5.80 -2.88 1.08
C ILE A 61 4.99 -1.58 1.19
N THR A 62 3.79 -1.67 1.74
CA THR A 62 2.89 -0.52 1.91
C THR A 62 1.89 -0.82 3.03
N THR A 63 0.90 0.03 3.20
CA THR A 63 -0.23 -0.16 4.12
C THR A 63 -1.54 -0.24 3.35
N MET A 64 -2.51 -0.98 3.89
CA MET A 64 -3.89 -1.01 3.41
C MET A 64 -4.82 -0.54 4.53
N ARG A 65 -5.91 0.17 4.16
CA ARG A 65 -6.94 0.59 5.12
C ARG A 65 -7.71 -0.61 5.65
N VAL A 66 -8.05 -0.54 6.93
CA VAL A 66 -8.80 -1.60 7.62
C VAL A 66 -10.07 -1.04 8.22
N GLU A 67 -11.18 -1.73 7.97
CA GLU A 67 -12.47 -1.47 8.60
C GLU A 67 -12.66 -2.37 9.83
N GLY A 68 -13.20 -1.79 10.90
CA GLY A 68 -13.48 -2.51 12.15
C GLY A 68 -12.23 -3.06 12.85
N GLY A 69 -11.02 -2.63 12.47
CA GLY A 69 -9.78 -3.05 13.13
C GLY A 69 -9.46 -2.20 14.36
N VAL A 70 -8.73 -2.81 15.30
CA VAL A 70 -8.13 -2.07 16.44
C VAL A 70 -7.19 -0.95 15.96
N LEU A 71 -6.64 -1.11 14.76
CA LEU A 71 -5.85 -0.11 14.05
C LEU A 71 -6.49 0.19 12.68
N PRO A 72 -6.43 1.45 12.21
CA PRO A 72 -7.10 1.87 10.96
C PRO A 72 -6.38 1.38 9.70
N VAL A 73 -5.16 0.83 9.84
CA VAL A 73 -4.35 0.33 8.73
C VAL A 73 -3.59 -0.94 9.13
N ILE A 74 -3.27 -1.76 8.14
CA ILE A 74 -2.42 -2.95 8.28
C ILE A 74 -1.24 -2.87 7.30
N PRO A 75 -0.01 -3.21 7.73
CA PRO A 75 1.12 -3.35 6.81
C PRO A 75 0.91 -4.55 5.91
N VAL A 76 1.05 -4.33 4.61
CA VAL A 76 0.92 -5.35 3.57
C VAL A 76 2.18 -5.38 2.72
N ARG A 77 2.49 -6.57 2.20
CA ARG A 77 3.62 -6.76 1.31
C ARG A 77 3.26 -7.69 0.16
N SER A 78 3.99 -7.60 -0.95
CA SER A 78 3.89 -8.65 -1.96
C SER A 78 4.51 -9.95 -1.47
N GLU A 79 3.95 -11.07 -1.90
CA GLU A 79 4.47 -12.41 -1.57
C GLU A 79 5.89 -12.61 -2.12
N LYS A 80 6.14 -12.08 -3.34
CA LYS A 80 7.42 -12.12 -4.06
C LYS A 80 7.79 -10.73 -4.58
N ALA A 81 9.03 -10.58 -5.07
CA ALA A 81 9.44 -9.33 -5.71
C ALA A 81 8.70 -9.11 -7.03
N ILE A 82 8.30 -7.86 -7.29
CA ILE A 82 7.66 -7.42 -8.53
C ILE A 82 8.56 -6.42 -9.28
N PRO A 83 8.39 -6.24 -10.60
CA PRO A 83 9.18 -5.28 -11.36
C PRO A 83 9.13 -3.86 -10.78
N LYS A 84 10.27 -3.19 -10.73
CA LYS A 84 10.39 -1.85 -10.12
C LYS A 84 9.46 -0.83 -10.78
N GLU A 85 9.27 -0.94 -12.09
CA GLU A 85 8.42 -0.06 -12.89
C GLU A 85 6.94 -0.13 -12.51
N VAL A 86 6.46 -1.26 -11.98
CA VAL A 86 5.05 -1.43 -11.58
C VAL A 86 4.77 -1.06 -10.12
N LEU A 87 5.81 -0.86 -9.29
CA LEU A 87 5.66 -0.60 -7.85
C LEU A 87 4.71 0.56 -7.55
N LEU A 88 4.89 1.71 -8.23
CA LEU A 88 4.06 2.89 -8.00
C LEU A 88 2.59 2.65 -8.38
N LYS A 89 2.34 1.89 -9.45
CA LYS A 89 0.98 1.49 -9.85
C LYS A 89 0.40 0.52 -8.82
N ALA A 90 1.20 -0.40 -8.30
CA ALA A 90 0.76 -1.38 -7.31
C ALA A 90 0.37 -0.70 -5.98
N VAL A 91 1.14 0.30 -5.53
CA VAL A 91 0.78 1.11 -4.34
C VAL A 91 -0.57 1.81 -4.53
N LYS A 92 -0.79 2.43 -5.69
CA LYS A 92 -2.08 3.07 -6.01
C LYS A 92 -3.22 2.06 -5.98
N LYS A 93 -3.02 0.90 -6.60
CA LYS A 93 -4.00 -0.18 -6.60
C LYS A 93 -4.35 -0.65 -5.18
N VAL A 94 -3.35 -0.81 -4.30
CA VAL A 94 -3.59 -1.16 -2.89
C VAL A 94 -4.40 -0.07 -2.18
N ASN A 95 -4.11 1.21 -2.42
CA ASN A 95 -4.81 2.33 -1.77
C ASN A 95 -6.29 2.47 -2.18
N GLU A 96 -6.69 1.88 -3.32
CA GLU A 96 -8.08 1.82 -3.78
C GLU A 96 -8.89 0.75 -3.03
N HIS A 97 -8.23 -0.18 -2.32
CA HIS A 97 -8.88 -1.29 -1.62
C HIS A 97 -8.82 -1.09 -0.10
N TYR A 98 -9.75 -1.74 0.58
CA TYR A 98 -9.80 -1.85 2.03
C TYR A 98 -10.02 -3.31 2.40
N CYS A 99 -9.70 -3.66 3.65
CA CYS A 99 -9.90 -5.00 4.19
C CYS A 99 -10.63 -4.90 5.54
N LYS A 100 -11.34 -5.96 5.93
CA LYS A 100 -12.10 -6.00 7.18
C LYS A 100 -11.34 -6.83 8.21
N ALA A 101 -11.29 -6.35 9.45
CA ALA A 101 -10.77 -7.14 10.57
C ALA A 101 -11.78 -8.24 10.99
N PRO A 102 -11.33 -9.36 11.58
CA PRO A 102 -9.94 -9.70 11.92
C PRO A 102 -9.12 -10.19 10.73
N ILE A 103 -7.81 -9.92 10.73
CA ILE A 103 -6.86 -10.32 9.68
C ILE A 103 -5.72 -11.12 10.30
N LYS A 104 -5.28 -12.17 9.60
CA LYS A 104 -4.12 -12.99 9.98
C LYS A 104 -2.90 -12.71 9.13
N MET A 105 -1.72 -12.84 9.72
CA MET A 105 -0.45 -12.74 9.01
C MET A 105 -0.40 -13.76 7.87
N GLY A 106 0.05 -13.31 6.70
CA GLY A 106 0.09 -14.14 5.49
C GLY A 106 -1.24 -14.26 4.76
N GLN A 107 -2.34 -13.73 5.31
CA GLN A 107 -3.62 -13.69 4.60
C GLN A 107 -3.49 -12.89 3.30
N VAL A 108 -3.99 -13.47 2.21
CA VAL A 108 -4.07 -12.80 0.91
C VAL A 108 -5.19 -11.77 0.93
N LEU A 109 -4.83 -10.52 0.63
CA LEU A 109 -5.76 -9.38 0.60
C LEU A 109 -6.06 -8.94 -0.83
N ILE A 110 -5.09 -9.08 -1.75
CA ILE A 110 -5.28 -8.87 -3.18
C ILE A 110 -4.56 -10.00 -3.92
N GLU A 111 -5.30 -10.73 -4.74
CA GLU A 111 -4.74 -11.75 -5.61
C GLU A 111 -4.17 -11.13 -6.88
N ASN A 112 -3.06 -11.69 -7.38
CA ASN A 112 -2.48 -11.36 -8.69
C ASN A 112 -2.41 -9.84 -9.01
N ILE A 113 -1.67 -9.08 -8.20
CA ILE A 113 -1.63 -7.62 -8.34
C ILE A 113 -1.07 -7.22 -9.70
N LEU A 114 -1.84 -6.44 -10.46
CA LEU A 114 -1.48 -5.96 -11.80
C LEU A 114 -1.05 -7.08 -12.76
N GLU A 115 -1.66 -8.27 -12.66
CA GLU A 115 -1.37 -9.43 -13.51
C GLU A 115 0.09 -9.91 -13.43
N THR A 116 0.78 -9.59 -12.34
CA THR A 116 2.19 -9.99 -12.13
C THR A 116 2.37 -11.46 -11.70
N GLY A 117 1.27 -12.16 -11.40
CA GLY A 117 1.26 -13.49 -10.79
C GLY A 117 1.62 -13.49 -9.30
N VAL A 118 1.64 -12.31 -8.66
CA VAL A 118 2.06 -12.15 -7.26
C VAL A 118 0.92 -11.58 -6.41
N ASN A 119 0.70 -12.16 -5.24
CA ASN A 119 -0.32 -11.72 -4.30
C ASN A 119 0.19 -10.62 -3.36
N VAL A 120 -0.73 -9.82 -2.81
CA VAL A 120 -0.48 -8.93 -1.68
C VAL A 120 -1.03 -9.58 -0.41
N ILE A 121 -0.18 -9.70 0.60
CA ILE A 121 -0.46 -10.38 1.86
C ILE A 121 -0.26 -9.47 3.07
N ALA A 122 -0.98 -9.76 4.16
CA ALA A 122 -0.79 -9.10 5.45
C ALA A 122 0.56 -9.49 6.10
N SER A 123 1.27 -8.52 6.67
CA SER A 123 2.55 -8.76 7.36
C SER A 123 2.43 -8.97 8.86
N ARG A 124 1.23 -8.82 9.44
CA ARG A 124 0.95 -9.06 10.86
C ARG A 124 -0.51 -9.45 11.06
N ASP A 125 -0.81 -9.96 12.25
CA ASP A 125 -2.18 -10.10 12.73
C ASP A 125 -2.79 -8.73 13.06
N LEU A 126 -4.09 -8.61 12.87
CA LEU A 126 -4.89 -7.47 13.30
C LEU A 126 -6.24 -7.94 13.82
N GLU A 127 -6.47 -7.70 15.11
CA GLU A 127 -7.73 -8.01 15.77
C GLU A 127 -8.81 -6.99 15.41
N GLN A 128 -10.05 -7.44 15.59
CA GLN A 128 -11.23 -6.62 15.39
C GLN A 128 -11.50 -5.77 16.63
N ASP A 129 -11.88 -4.52 16.41
CA ASP A 129 -12.35 -3.60 17.44
C ASP A 129 -13.86 -3.74 17.59
N LEU A 130 -14.28 -4.43 18.65
CA LEU A 130 -15.68 -4.77 18.88
C LEU A 130 -16.56 -3.52 19.10
N GLU A 131 -16.02 -2.47 19.73
CA GLU A 131 -16.77 -1.23 19.98
C GLU A 131 -17.07 -0.50 18.66
N LYS A 132 -16.09 -0.44 17.75
CA LYS A 132 -16.29 0.17 16.42
C LYS A 132 -17.28 -0.61 15.56
N VAL A 133 -17.25 -1.94 15.65
CA VAL A 133 -18.17 -2.80 14.90
C VAL A 133 -19.59 -2.67 15.42
N GLN A 134 -19.77 -2.63 16.74
CA GLN A 134 -21.07 -2.42 17.38
C GLN A 134 -21.65 -1.05 17.06
N ALA A 135 -20.84 0.00 17.14
CA ALA A 135 -21.26 1.34 16.73
C ALA A 135 -21.72 1.33 15.26
N PHE A 136 -20.99 0.68 14.35
CA PHE A 136 -21.36 0.59 12.94
C PHE A 136 -22.66 -0.19 12.71
N SER A 137 -22.88 -1.34 13.38
CA SER A 137 -24.15 -2.07 13.28
C SER A 137 -25.34 -1.27 13.82
N ILE A 138 -25.13 -0.50 14.88
CA ILE A 138 -26.15 0.40 15.43
C ILE A 138 -26.49 1.47 14.38
N TYR A 139 -25.50 2.08 13.73
CA TYR A 139 -25.73 3.09 12.69
C TYR A 139 -26.36 2.55 11.39
N GLU A 140 -26.10 1.30 10.99
CA GLU A 140 -26.75 0.68 9.82
C GLU A 140 -28.23 0.38 10.07
N GLU A 141 -28.59 0.08 11.32
CA GLU A 141 -29.98 -0.18 11.73
C GLU A 141 -30.75 1.10 12.07
N MET A 142 -30.05 2.23 12.26
CA MET A 142 -30.65 3.52 12.61
C MET A 142 -31.07 4.33 11.39
N THR A 143 -32.22 4.97 11.52
CA THR A 143 -32.69 5.96 10.56
C THR A 143 -31.83 7.24 10.64
N PRO A 144 -31.64 7.97 9.53
CA PRO A 144 -30.87 9.22 9.52
C PRO A 144 -31.34 10.28 10.54
N GLU A 145 -32.59 10.19 11.01
CA GLU A 145 -33.18 11.08 12.02
C GLU A 145 -32.69 10.74 13.43
N GLU A 146 -32.49 9.46 13.75
CA GLU A 146 -32.01 8.98 15.05
C GLU A 146 -30.53 9.30 15.28
N ILE A 147 -29.73 9.36 14.22
CA ILE A 147 -28.30 9.72 14.27
C ILE A 147 -28.13 11.21 14.64
N ILE A 148 -28.97 12.07 14.07
CA ILE A 148 -28.95 13.51 14.32
C ILE A 148 -29.31 13.80 15.77
N ASP A 149 -30.30 13.08 16.31
CA ASP A 149 -30.74 13.26 17.70
C ASP A 149 -29.63 12.87 18.69
N GLN A 150 -28.95 11.73 18.52
CA GLN A 150 -27.89 11.32 19.47
C GLN A 150 -26.68 12.26 19.52
N THR A 151 -26.21 12.75 18.37
CA THR A 151 -25.05 13.68 18.32
C THR A 151 -25.38 15.02 18.95
N ILE A 152 -26.63 15.47 18.79
CA ILE A 152 -27.17 16.70 19.39
C ILE A 152 -27.40 16.50 20.90
N ILE A 153 -27.90 15.33 21.30
CA ILE A 153 -28.16 14.97 22.69
C ILE A 153 -26.86 14.92 23.49
N GLU A 154 -25.77 14.37 22.94
CA GLU A 154 -24.45 14.38 23.59
C GLU A 154 -23.95 15.82 23.83
N ASP A 155 -24.05 16.69 22.82
CA ASP A 155 -23.65 18.11 22.94
C ASP A 155 -24.54 18.92 23.90
N ILE A 156 -25.83 18.58 24.02
CA ILE A 156 -26.78 19.22 24.95
C ILE A 156 -26.59 18.70 26.38
N LEU A 157 -26.39 17.40 26.57
CA LEU A 157 -26.15 16.78 27.89
C LEU A 157 -24.81 17.22 28.49
N GLU A 158 -23.80 17.47 27.65
CA GLU A 158 -22.54 18.07 28.07
C GLU A 158 -22.64 19.60 28.24
N GLY A 159 -23.82 20.19 28.02
CA GLY A 159 -24.11 21.62 28.25
C GLY A 159 -23.43 22.56 27.26
N LYS A 160 -22.95 22.05 26.11
CA LYS A 160 -22.10 22.78 25.18
C LYS A 160 -22.89 23.62 24.17
N ARG A 161 -24.21 23.44 24.00
CA ARG A 161 -24.97 24.13 22.93
C ARG A 161 -26.49 24.21 23.15
N ILE A 162 -27.13 25.25 22.59
CA ILE A 162 -28.59 25.36 22.37
C ILE A 162 -28.83 25.47 20.86
N LEU A 163 -29.81 24.72 20.32
CA LEU A 163 -30.01 24.64 18.88
C LEU A 163 -30.63 25.91 18.25
N SER A 164 -30.11 26.33 17.10
CA SER A 164 -30.57 27.47 16.30
C SER A 164 -31.52 27.06 15.15
N PRO A 165 -32.32 27.99 14.59
CA PRO A 165 -33.21 27.71 13.47
C PRO A 165 -32.51 27.25 12.18
N GLU A 166 -31.23 27.60 12.00
CA GLU A 166 -30.41 27.20 10.84
C GLU A 166 -29.96 25.74 10.94
N GLU A 167 -29.80 25.21 12.16
CA GLU A 167 -29.46 23.81 12.41
C GLU A 167 -30.63 22.87 12.07
N LYS A 168 -31.86 23.40 11.97
CA LYS A 168 -33.02 22.65 11.44
C LYS A 168 -32.93 22.47 9.91
N ASN A 169 -32.36 23.44 9.19
CA ASN A 169 -32.13 23.36 7.74
C ASN A 169 -30.89 22.52 7.38
N LEU A 170 -30.11 22.12 8.39
CA LEU A 170 -28.90 21.31 8.27
C LEU A 170 -29.18 19.86 7.82
N LYS A 171 -30.46 19.42 7.79
CA LYS A 171 -30.90 18.10 7.28
C LYS A 171 -30.31 17.75 5.91
N GLU A 172 -30.32 18.70 4.97
CA GLU A 172 -29.80 18.49 3.60
C GLU A 172 -28.25 18.44 3.57
N SER A 173 -27.61 19.25 4.41
CA SER A 173 -26.15 19.42 4.44
C SER A 173 -25.46 18.29 5.22
N ILE A 174 -26.03 17.85 6.34
CA ILE A 174 -25.60 16.67 7.09
C ILE A 174 -25.81 15.42 6.26
N LYS A 175 -26.95 15.26 5.55
CA LYS A 175 -27.15 14.13 4.64
C LYS A 175 -26.03 14.07 3.59
N ASN A 176 -25.65 15.19 3.00
CA ASN A 176 -24.54 15.26 2.04
C ASN A 176 -23.15 15.09 2.69
N HIS A 177 -22.96 15.53 3.93
CA HIS A 177 -21.69 15.40 4.67
C HIS A 177 -21.47 13.97 5.18
N LEU A 178 -22.50 13.35 5.77
CA LEU A 178 -22.54 11.95 6.15
C LEU A 178 -22.44 11.07 4.91
N LEU A 179 -23.16 11.34 3.82
CA LEU A 179 -22.96 10.62 2.55
C LEU A 179 -21.55 10.80 1.99
N LYS A 180 -20.86 11.94 2.18
CA LYS A 180 -19.44 12.08 1.79
C LYS A 180 -18.48 11.33 2.72
N ARG A 181 -18.79 11.23 4.01
CA ARG A 181 -18.01 10.50 5.02
C ARG A 181 -18.25 8.98 4.97
N LEU A 182 -19.46 8.57 4.65
CA LEU A 182 -19.94 7.19 4.48
C LEU A 182 -19.82 6.71 3.02
N ALA A 183 -19.65 7.59 2.03
CA ALA A 183 -19.37 7.21 0.63
C ALA A 183 -18.18 6.25 0.47
N PRO A 184 -17.06 6.38 1.20
CA PRO A 184 -16.01 5.36 1.16
C PRO A 184 -16.41 4.02 1.81
N HIS A 185 -17.54 3.95 2.51
CA HIS A 185 -18.07 2.76 3.21
C HIS A 185 -19.37 2.19 2.58
N LEU A 186 -19.88 2.78 1.48
CA LEU A 186 -21.11 2.36 0.78
C LEU A 186 -20.88 2.05 -0.71
N ARG A 187 -19.70 1.55 -1.08
CA ARG A 187 -19.43 0.93 -2.39
C ARG A 187 -18.69 -0.39 -2.26
#